data_AF-A0A9D4AYS5-F1
#
_entry.id   AF-A0A9D4AYS5-F1
#
_cell.length_a   1.000
_cell.length_b   1.000
_cell.length_c   1.000
_cell.angle_alpha   90.00
_cell.angle_beta   90.00
_cell.angle_gamma   90.00
#
_symmetry.space_group_name_H-M   'P 1'
#
loop_
_entity.id
_entity.type
_entity.pdbx_description
1 polymer ?
#
loop_
_entity_poly.entity_id
_entity_poly.type
_entity_poly.pdbx_seq_one_letter_code
_entity_poly.pdbx_strand_id
1 'polypeptide(L)'
;MLLLTANCIFNACILVNLPKCVICFSSPSAGDILDLQVYYPWEFLSSSPCRTVVFPLITSGITYWMIKSLQQLGMWSNGINSYTLLVSPRLLLTTFSFILDYSVYRLAPFWGADRWNALVLLAGSYVTLVFYTRTFTNTLEGLLFALLMVLVSPKAVGYGTDISQAKPTSSSLIGIITVAGFFNRPTFLAFALMPLLYWAVLNATSQHSIKTIAKHLLKLVSSTAFTAIIFTAADTLYFTSIGSEISLYSIKKNGLLSTIAQINQNVTVTPFNFLRYNLNLHNLAQHGIHPRFTHFAVNGIMLFGILHILAISVGLKMLKLNIHLLSWIRLHNHRPPTMLVLAKGKPTLLLFYFVPLAFLSLFNHQEPRFLIPLILPLVLLITPQNRTLKWKPIIIIFNVLGALLFGCLHQGGLIPCLSH
;
A
#
# COMPACT_ATOMS: atom_id res chain seq x y z
N MET A 1 12.78 -16.85 14.27
CA MET A 1 11.87 -17.02 15.43
C MET A 1 12.11 -15.94 16.50
N LEU A 2 13.35 -15.64 16.90
CA LEU A 2 13.69 -14.52 17.83
C LEU A 2 13.40 -13.09 17.28
N LEU A 3 13.49 -12.89 15.97
CA LEU A 3 13.16 -11.59 15.33
C LEU A 3 11.64 -11.36 15.16
N LEU A 4 10.89 -12.43 14.88
CA LEU A 4 9.42 -12.41 14.83
C LEU A 4 8.82 -12.12 16.21
N THR A 5 9.44 -12.65 17.27
CA THR A 5 9.04 -12.39 18.66
C THR A 5 9.40 -10.98 19.10
N ALA A 6 10.57 -10.43 18.72
CA ALA A 6 10.90 -9.02 18.98
C ALA A 6 9.93 -8.05 18.30
N ASN A 7 9.57 -8.27 17.03
CA ASN A 7 8.55 -7.47 16.33
C ASN A 7 7.17 -7.62 16.99
N CYS A 8 6.75 -8.83 17.37
CA CYS A 8 5.51 -9.03 18.12
C CYS A 8 5.50 -8.33 19.48
N ILE A 9 6.59 -8.41 20.25
CA ILE A 9 6.69 -7.82 21.59
C ILE A 9 6.72 -6.28 21.51
N PHE A 10 7.47 -5.72 20.56
CA PHE A 10 7.53 -4.26 20.36
C PHE A 10 6.20 -3.70 19.79
N ASN A 11 5.60 -4.38 18.82
CA ASN A 11 4.28 -3.99 18.29
C ASN A 11 3.18 -4.12 19.36
N ALA A 12 3.22 -5.15 20.20
CA ALA A 12 2.31 -5.30 21.33
C ALA A 12 2.51 -4.18 22.37
N CYS A 13 3.74 -3.80 22.71
CA CYS A 13 3.99 -2.71 23.66
C CYS A 13 3.49 -1.35 23.16
N ILE A 14 3.60 -1.06 21.85
CA ILE A 14 3.08 0.19 21.25
C ILE A 14 1.53 0.19 21.22
N LEU A 15 0.89 -0.99 21.12
CA LEU A 15 -0.56 -1.12 21.15
C LEU A 15 -1.18 -0.91 22.54
N VAL A 16 -0.42 -1.09 23.62
CA VAL A 16 -0.94 -1.19 25.00
C VAL A 16 -0.99 0.15 25.76
N ASN A 17 -0.32 1.21 25.29
CA ASN A 17 -0.28 2.51 25.98
C ASN A 17 -1.18 3.58 25.33
N LEU A 18 -2.50 3.43 25.39
CA LEU A 18 -3.43 4.51 25.03
C LEU A 18 -4.55 4.65 26.10
N PRO A 19 -4.75 5.86 26.65
CA PRO A 19 -5.79 6.09 27.65
C PRO A 19 -7.21 5.97 27.06
N LYS A 20 -8.14 5.60 27.95
CA LYS A 20 -9.55 5.33 27.69
C LYS A 20 -10.30 6.62 27.34
N CYS A 21 -10.61 6.81 26.06
CA CYS A 21 -11.81 7.48 25.52
C CYS A 21 -11.52 7.92 24.08
N VAL A 22 -11.91 7.13 23.07
CA VAL A 22 -11.94 7.59 21.68
C VAL A 22 -13.10 6.89 20.97
N ILE A 23 -14.25 7.56 20.87
CA ILE A 23 -15.36 7.17 19.97
C ILE A 23 -15.36 8.01 18.69
N CYS A 24 -14.52 9.05 18.56
CA CYS A 24 -14.49 9.93 17.37
C CYS A 24 -13.78 9.37 16.13
N PHE A 25 -13.22 8.14 16.19
CA PHE A 25 -12.64 7.44 15.03
C PHE A 25 -13.43 6.17 14.69
N SER A 26 -14.74 6.20 14.88
CA SER A 26 -15.62 5.14 14.43
C SER A 26 -15.60 5.07 12.90
N SER A 27 -14.91 4.06 12.37
CA SER A 27 -15.03 3.63 10.98
C SER A 27 -16.51 3.53 10.61
N PRO A 28 -16.95 3.93 9.39
CA PRO A 28 -18.34 3.76 8.93
C PRO A 28 -18.86 2.34 9.19
N SER A 29 -17.97 1.35 9.04
CA SER A 29 -18.24 -0.07 9.29
C SER A 29 -18.63 -0.40 10.74
N ALA A 30 -18.28 0.44 11.73
CA ALA A 30 -18.69 0.24 13.11
C ALA A 30 -20.19 0.51 13.30
N GLY A 31 -20.72 1.55 12.65
CA GLY A 31 -22.14 1.86 12.68
C GLY A 31 -22.95 0.78 11.96
N ASP A 32 -22.51 0.42 10.75
CA ASP A 32 -23.19 -0.54 9.89
C ASP A 32 -23.27 -1.96 10.48
N ILE A 33 -22.26 -2.38 11.25
CA ILE A 33 -22.16 -3.77 11.76
C ILE A 33 -22.64 -3.90 13.19
N LEU A 34 -22.34 -2.92 14.05
CA LEU A 34 -22.60 -2.99 15.49
C LEU A 34 -23.81 -2.16 15.92
N ASP A 35 -24.52 -1.56 14.96
CA ASP A 35 -25.71 -0.75 15.20
C ASP A 35 -25.42 0.45 16.14
N LEU A 36 -24.20 0.99 16.04
CA LEU A 36 -23.71 2.12 16.83
C LEU A 36 -23.97 3.45 16.13
N GLN A 37 -24.25 4.51 16.89
CA GLN A 37 -24.29 5.86 16.34
C GLN A 37 -22.86 6.30 15.99
N VAL A 38 -22.61 6.49 14.69
CA VAL A 38 -21.29 6.79 14.14
C VAL A 38 -21.40 7.99 13.20
N TYR A 39 -20.38 8.85 13.25
CA TYR A 39 -20.23 9.91 12.27
C TYR A 39 -19.74 9.33 10.94
N TYR A 40 -20.53 9.51 9.87
CA TYR A 40 -20.13 9.15 8.51
C TYR A 40 -19.38 10.31 7.87
N PRO A 41 -18.10 10.13 7.49
CA PRO A 41 -17.39 11.13 6.70
C PRO A 41 -18.08 11.35 5.36
N TRP A 42 -18.01 12.58 4.85
CA TRP A 42 -18.63 12.96 3.57
C TRP A 42 -18.25 12.04 2.40
N GLU A 43 -17.05 11.46 2.42
CA GLU A 43 -16.53 10.52 1.41
C GLU A 43 -17.33 9.22 1.29
N PHE A 44 -18.10 8.86 2.33
CA PHE A 44 -18.93 7.67 2.45
C PHE A 44 -20.44 7.97 2.42
N LEU A 45 -20.83 9.23 2.17
CA LEU A 45 -22.23 9.57 1.98
C LEU A 45 -22.71 9.18 0.57
N SER A 46 -23.98 8.80 0.46
CA SER A 46 -24.63 8.48 -0.83
C SER A 46 -24.65 9.66 -1.80
N SER A 47 -24.60 10.90 -1.28
CA SER A 47 -24.50 12.13 -2.07
C SER A 47 -23.12 12.35 -2.71
N SER A 48 -22.05 11.78 -2.13
CA SER A 48 -20.68 11.93 -2.60
C SER A 48 -19.82 10.66 -2.41
N PRO A 49 -20.12 9.56 -3.13
CA PRO A 49 -19.44 8.28 -2.98
C PRO A 49 -18.02 8.34 -3.57
N CYS A 50 -17.04 8.74 -2.74
CA CYS A 50 -15.66 8.99 -3.15
C CYS A 50 -14.68 7.92 -2.67
N ARG A 51 -15.04 7.07 -1.70
CA ARG A 51 -14.20 5.97 -1.24
C ARG A 51 -14.95 4.65 -1.27
N THR A 52 -14.26 3.61 -1.71
CA THR A 52 -14.81 2.25 -1.68
C THR A 52 -15.05 1.79 -0.24
N VAL A 53 -16.14 1.05 -0.03
CA VAL A 53 -16.47 0.44 1.26
C VAL A 53 -15.66 -0.83 1.53
N VAL A 54 -15.14 -1.45 0.46
CA VAL A 54 -14.55 -2.79 0.51
C VAL A 54 -13.39 -2.89 1.47
N PHE A 55 -12.45 -1.94 1.46
CA PHE A 55 -11.28 -1.98 2.34
C PHE A 55 -11.58 -1.67 3.81
N PRO A 56 -12.40 -0.67 4.15
CA PRO A 56 -12.92 -0.51 5.52
C PRO A 56 -13.62 -1.76 6.04
N LEU A 57 -14.41 -2.44 5.20
CA LEU A 57 -15.10 -3.68 5.57
C LEU A 57 -14.11 -4.83 5.81
N ILE A 58 -13.14 -5.04 4.91
CA ILE A 58 -12.12 -6.10 5.06
C ILE A 58 -11.23 -5.87 6.29
N THR A 59 -10.93 -4.61 6.62
CA THR A 59 -10.04 -4.29 7.74
C THR A 59 -10.80 -4.18 9.06
N SER A 60 -11.59 -3.12 9.23
CA SER A 60 -12.34 -2.90 10.46
C SER A 60 -13.59 -3.76 10.55
N GLY A 61 -14.31 -3.95 9.44
CA GLY A 61 -15.58 -4.68 9.45
C GLY A 61 -15.45 -6.14 9.86
N ILE A 62 -14.45 -6.87 9.34
CA ILE A 62 -14.19 -8.27 9.72
C ILE A 62 -13.91 -8.38 11.22
N THR A 63 -13.15 -7.45 11.79
CA THR A 63 -12.86 -7.46 13.24
C THR A 63 -14.09 -7.20 14.08
N TYR A 64 -14.98 -6.30 13.64
CA TYR A 64 -16.23 -6.02 14.33
C TYR A 64 -17.23 -7.18 14.22
N TRP A 65 -17.32 -7.82 13.06
CA TRP A 65 -18.10 -9.05 12.88
C TRP A 65 -17.62 -10.14 13.84
N MET A 66 -16.30 -10.36 13.92
CA MET A 66 -15.73 -11.35 14.81
C MET A 66 -16.07 -11.07 16.28
N ILE A 67 -15.97 -9.81 16.72
CA ILE A 67 -16.36 -9.41 18.09
C ILE A 67 -17.87 -9.62 18.32
N LYS A 68 -18.73 -9.21 17.39
CA LYS A 68 -20.19 -9.38 17.47
C LYS A 68 -20.55 -10.86 17.58
N SER A 69 -19.95 -11.72 16.76
CA SER A 69 -20.17 -13.17 16.80
C SER A 69 -19.70 -13.79 18.12
N LEU A 70 -18.54 -13.41 18.65
CA LEU A 70 -18.04 -13.90 19.94
C LEU A 70 -18.94 -13.48 21.11
N GLN A 71 -19.51 -12.28 21.05
CA GLN A 71 -20.47 -11.82 22.05
C GLN A 71 -21.79 -12.58 21.96
N GLN A 72 -22.31 -12.81 20.74
CA GLN A 72 -23.53 -13.60 20.52
C GLN A 72 -23.39 -15.05 20.97
N LEU A 73 -22.19 -15.63 20.88
CA LEU A 73 -21.88 -16.98 21.38
C LEU A 73 -21.69 -17.04 22.91
N GLY A 74 -21.82 -15.92 23.62
CA GLY A 74 -21.66 -15.86 25.08
C GLY A 74 -20.21 -16.02 25.57
N MET A 75 -19.24 -16.13 24.66
CA MET A 75 -17.82 -16.30 25.01
C MET A 75 -17.19 -15.01 25.54
N TRP A 76 -17.71 -13.85 25.14
CA TRP A 76 -17.19 -12.55 25.55
C TRP A 76 -18.30 -11.49 25.70
N SER A 77 -18.91 -11.45 26.87
CA SER A 77 -20.07 -10.57 27.16
C SER A 77 -19.76 -9.07 27.04
N ASN A 78 -18.57 -8.63 27.45
CA ASN A 78 -18.12 -7.23 27.41
C ASN A 78 -17.14 -6.93 26.25
N GLY A 79 -17.26 -7.66 25.13
CA GLY A 79 -16.35 -7.56 23.99
C GLY A 79 -16.42 -6.26 23.21
N ILE A 80 -17.58 -5.58 23.21
CA ILE A 80 -17.76 -4.28 22.53
C ILE A 80 -17.50 -3.15 23.53
N ASN A 81 -16.34 -2.50 23.42
CA ASN A 81 -16.00 -1.28 24.14
C ASN A 81 -15.11 -0.38 23.27
N SER A 82 -14.91 0.88 23.66
CA SER A 82 -14.12 1.82 22.83
C SER A 82 -12.68 1.35 22.59
N TYR A 83 -12.10 0.62 23.54
CA TYR A 83 -10.74 0.08 23.41
C TYR A 83 -10.69 -1.06 22.38
N THR A 84 -11.64 -2.00 22.41
CA THR A 84 -11.67 -3.13 21.47
C THR A 84 -12.00 -2.70 20.05
N LEU A 85 -12.85 -1.67 19.88
CA LEU A 85 -13.12 -1.07 18.57
C LEU A 85 -11.88 -0.41 17.96
N LEU A 86 -10.99 0.15 18.79
CA LEU A 86 -9.75 0.77 18.31
C LEU A 86 -8.63 -0.25 18.10
N VAL A 87 -8.47 -1.21 19.01
CA VAL A 87 -7.33 -2.15 19.01
C VAL A 87 -7.55 -3.34 18.08
N SER A 88 -8.77 -3.86 17.94
CA SER A 88 -9.00 -5.05 17.12
C SER A 88 -8.64 -4.86 15.64
N PRO A 89 -9.01 -3.75 14.95
CA PRO A 89 -8.58 -3.54 13.57
C PRO A 89 -7.06 -3.36 13.44
N ARG A 90 -6.40 -2.78 14.45
CA ARG A 90 -4.95 -2.60 14.49
C ARG A 90 -4.22 -3.94 14.67
N LEU A 91 -4.77 -4.84 15.48
CA LEU A 91 -4.24 -6.21 15.61
C LEU A 91 -4.32 -6.94 14.28
N LEU A 92 -5.44 -6.82 13.55
CA LEU A 92 -5.55 -7.41 12.21
C LEU A 92 -4.50 -6.84 11.25
N LEU A 93 -4.30 -5.52 11.23
CA LEU A 93 -3.28 -4.93 10.37
C LEU A 93 -1.84 -5.24 10.79
N THR A 94 -1.60 -5.43 12.09
CA THR A 94 -0.32 -5.95 12.58
C THR A 94 -0.09 -7.38 12.07
N THR A 95 -1.13 -8.20 11.99
CA THR A 95 -1.03 -9.52 11.35
C THR A 95 -0.76 -9.38 9.84
N PHE A 96 -1.42 -8.45 9.16
CA PHE A 96 -1.16 -8.19 7.74
C PHE A 96 0.22 -7.57 7.49
N SER A 97 0.84 -6.87 8.43
CA SER A 97 2.17 -6.30 8.25
C SER A 97 3.23 -7.38 7.99
N PHE A 98 3.02 -8.63 8.43
CA PHE A 98 3.89 -9.76 8.11
C PHE A 98 3.96 -10.10 6.61
N ILE A 99 3.03 -9.59 5.79
CA ILE A 99 3.15 -9.66 4.33
C ILE A 99 4.41 -8.90 3.86
N LEU A 100 4.81 -7.81 4.54
CA LEU A 100 6.07 -7.12 4.25
C LEU A 100 7.26 -8.01 4.58
N ASP A 101 7.28 -8.64 5.75
CA ASP A 101 8.36 -9.56 6.15
C ASP A 101 8.49 -10.71 5.14
N TYR A 102 7.37 -11.33 4.76
CA TYR A 102 7.35 -12.35 3.72
C TYR A 102 7.92 -11.84 2.39
N SER A 103 7.53 -10.61 2.01
CA SER A 103 7.98 -9.99 0.76
C SER A 103 9.49 -9.73 0.78
N VAL A 104 10.03 -9.16 1.87
CA VAL A 104 11.48 -8.96 2.02
C VAL A 104 12.21 -10.30 2.02
N TYR A 105 11.74 -11.28 2.78
CA TYR A 105 12.38 -12.60 2.86
C TYR A 105 12.51 -13.26 1.49
N ARG A 106 11.47 -13.16 0.65
CA ARG A 106 11.47 -13.71 -0.70
C ARG A 106 12.31 -12.89 -1.68
N LEU A 107 12.21 -11.56 -1.62
CA LEU A 107 12.81 -10.65 -2.59
C LEU A 107 14.29 -10.41 -2.33
N ALA A 108 14.74 -10.42 -1.08
CA ALA A 108 16.12 -10.07 -0.72
C ALA A 108 17.18 -10.84 -1.53
N PRO A 109 17.14 -12.18 -1.65
CA PRO A 109 18.14 -12.92 -2.42
C PRO A 109 18.13 -12.58 -3.92
N PHE A 110 16.94 -12.35 -4.48
CA PHE A 110 16.76 -11.99 -5.88
C PHE A 110 17.43 -10.64 -6.20
N TRP A 111 17.39 -9.70 -5.25
CA TRP A 111 18.04 -8.40 -5.38
C TRP A 111 19.48 -8.35 -4.84
N GLY A 112 20.07 -9.50 -4.49
CA GLY A 112 21.43 -9.60 -3.98
C GLY A 112 21.61 -9.09 -2.54
N ALA A 113 20.53 -9.01 -1.76
CA ALA A 113 20.54 -8.68 -0.35
C ALA A 113 20.51 -9.94 0.53
N ASP A 114 21.20 -9.89 1.67
CA ASP A 114 21.03 -10.91 2.70
C ASP A 114 19.63 -10.80 3.34
N ARG A 115 18.96 -11.96 3.50
CA ARG A 115 17.57 -12.03 3.98
C ARG A 115 17.43 -11.46 5.38
N TRP A 116 18.34 -11.85 6.27
CA TRP A 116 18.25 -11.52 7.69
C TRP A 116 18.57 -10.06 7.93
N ASN A 117 19.61 -9.53 7.29
CA ASN A 117 19.94 -8.11 7.38
C ASN A 117 18.81 -7.22 6.83
N ALA A 118 18.17 -7.62 5.73
CA ALA A 118 17.04 -6.88 5.17
C ALA A 118 15.83 -6.91 6.12
N LEU A 119 15.51 -8.06 6.70
CA LEU A 119 14.43 -8.20 7.68
C LEU A 119 14.69 -7.39 8.95
N VAL A 120 15.92 -7.41 9.48
CA VAL A 120 16.30 -6.60 10.65
C VAL A 120 16.14 -5.11 10.35
N LEU A 121 16.53 -4.66 9.15
CA LEU A 121 16.38 -3.26 8.75
C LEU A 121 14.91 -2.85 8.58
N LEU A 122 14.07 -3.73 8.04
CA LEU A 122 12.63 -3.50 7.92
C LEU A 122 11.96 -3.47 9.30
N ALA A 123 12.22 -4.47 10.14
CA ALA A 123 11.63 -4.64 11.47
C ALA A 123 12.04 -3.51 12.43
N GLY A 124 13.31 -3.09 12.36
CA GLY A 124 13.81 -1.96 13.14
C GLY A 124 13.33 -0.59 12.65
N SER A 125 12.56 -0.53 11.56
CA SER A 125 12.02 0.74 11.05
C SER A 125 10.78 1.15 11.83
N TYR A 126 10.79 2.38 12.35
CA TYR A 126 9.62 2.94 13.01
C TYR A 126 8.44 3.09 12.03
N VAL A 127 8.71 3.19 10.71
CA VAL A 127 7.66 3.21 9.68
C VAL A 127 6.86 1.92 9.71
N THR A 128 7.55 0.78 9.81
CA THR A 128 6.92 -0.55 9.94
C THR A 128 6.17 -0.67 11.26
N LEU A 129 6.81 -0.30 12.38
CA LEU A 129 6.22 -0.44 13.71
C LEU A 129 4.99 0.45 13.93
N VAL A 130 5.02 1.66 13.40
CA VAL A 130 4.01 2.70 13.69
C VAL A 130 2.94 2.80 12.60
N PHE A 131 3.33 2.87 11.32
CA PHE A 131 2.35 3.10 10.26
C PHE A 131 1.68 1.80 9.82
N TYR A 132 2.42 0.69 9.71
CA TYR A 132 1.86 -0.57 9.22
C TYR A 132 0.98 -1.31 10.24
N THR A 133 1.00 -0.91 11.51
CA THR A 133 0.09 -1.41 12.56
C THR A 133 -1.20 -0.59 12.67
N ARG A 134 -1.34 0.50 11.90
CA ARG A 134 -2.48 1.41 11.94
C ARG A 134 -3.39 1.24 10.73
N THR A 135 -4.68 1.55 10.94
CA THR A 135 -5.78 1.50 9.97
C THR A 135 -5.74 2.61 8.93
N PHE A 136 -4.58 2.80 8.30
CA PHE A 136 -4.44 3.69 7.15
C PHE A 136 -4.62 2.91 5.86
N THR A 137 -5.37 3.50 4.93
CA THR A 137 -5.44 3.04 3.53
C THR A 137 -4.06 3.01 2.87
N ASN A 138 -3.13 3.87 3.31
CA ASN A 138 -1.74 3.89 2.85
C ASN A 138 -0.97 2.61 3.23
N THR A 139 -1.32 2.02 4.37
CA THR A 139 -0.78 0.73 4.82
C THR A 139 -1.17 -0.35 3.81
N LEU A 140 -2.44 -0.37 3.40
CA LEU A 140 -2.93 -1.30 2.38
C LEU A 140 -2.27 -1.07 1.02
N GLU A 141 -2.04 0.18 0.58
CA GLU A 141 -1.23 0.46 -0.63
C GLU A 141 0.17 -0.16 -0.51
N GLY A 142 0.82 -0.02 0.64
CA GLY A 142 2.12 -0.61 0.92
C GLY A 142 2.13 -2.13 0.85
N LEU A 143 1.13 -2.78 1.41
CA LEU A 143 0.99 -4.25 1.40
C LEU A 143 0.70 -4.77 -0.02
N LEU A 144 -0.20 -4.10 -0.76
CA LEU A 144 -0.50 -4.44 -2.15
C LEU A 144 0.71 -4.23 -3.05
N PHE A 145 1.49 -3.18 -2.82
CA PHE A 145 2.73 -2.93 -3.55
C PHE A 145 3.78 -4.00 -3.26
N ALA A 146 3.90 -4.44 -2.01
CA ALA A 146 4.78 -5.53 -1.63
C ALA A 146 4.42 -6.86 -2.33
N LEU A 147 3.14 -7.21 -2.34
CA LEU A 147 2.64 -8.38 -3.05
C LEU A 147 2.84 -8.24 -4.57
N LEU A 148 2.62 -7.06 -5.14
CA LEU A 148 2.87 -6.79 -6.55
C LEU A 148 4.34 -7.02 -6.90
N MET A 149 5.29 -6.50 -6.10
CA MET A 149 6.72 -6.75 -6.32
C MET A 149 7.08 -8.23 -6.21
N VAL A 150 6.47 -8.97 -5.28
CA VAL A 150 6.62 -10.43 -5.13
C VAL A 150 6.10 -11.20 -6.34
N LEU A 151 4.96 -10.77 -6.91
CA LEU A 151 4.38 -11.36 -8.12
C LEU A 151 5.16 -10.98 -9.37
N VAL A 152 5.72 -9.79 -9.43
CA VAL A 152 6.44 -9.31 -10.61
C VAL A 152 7.86 -9.91 -10.66
N SER A 153 8.42 -10.25 -9.50
CA SER A 153 9.75 -10.87 -9.42
C SER A 153 9.69 -12.37 -9.74
N PRO A 154 10.57 -12.88 -10.62
CA PRO A 154 10.76 -14.30 -10.86
C PRO A 154 10.89 -15.11 -9.56
N LYS A 155 10.31 -16.32 -9.55
CA LYS A 155 10.60 -17.28 -8.47
C LYS A 155 12.08 -17.65 -8.58
N ALA A 156 12.89 -17.21 -7.62
CA ALA A 156 14.30 -17.53 -7.55
C ALA A 156 14.49 -19.05 -7.53
N VAL A 157 15.01 -19.62 -8.62
CA VAL A 157 15.51 -21.00 -8.64
C VAL A 157 16.99 -20.91 -8.28
N GLY A 158 17.30 -20.61 -7.02
CA GLY A 158 18.69 -20.56 -6.56
C GLY A 158 19.51 -19.35 -7.04
N TYR A 159 20.70 -19.22 -6.46
CA TYR A 159 21.68 -18.18 -6.78
C TYR A 159 22.35 -18.52 -8.11
N GLY A 160 22.25 -17.63 -9.11
CA GLY A 160 22.96 -17.79 -10.39
C GLY A 160 22.16 -18.43 -11.54
N THR A 161 20.86 -18.68 -11.42
CA THR A 161 20.05 -19.08 -12.59
C THR A 161 19.75 -17.91 -13.51
N ASP A 162 19.94 -18.13 -14.81
CA ASP A 162 19.59 -17.16 -15.85
C ASP A 162 18.13 -16.72 -15.75
N ILE A 163 17.92 -15.40 -15.89
CA ILE A 163 16.59 -14.75 -15.94
C ILE A 163 15.72 -15.38 -17.04
N SER A 164 16.33 -16.01 -18.06
CA SER A 164 15.66 -16.71 -19.15
C SER A 164 14.84 -17.93 -18.71
N GLN A 165 15.09 -18.51 -17.54
CA GLN A 165 14.35 -19.66 -17.00
C GLN A 165 13.27 -19.26 -15.97
N ALA A 166 13.06 -17.96 -15.76
CA ALA A 166 12.03 -17.45 -14.88
C ALA A 166 10.63 -17.86 -15.37
N LYS A 167 9.93 -18.70 -14.59
CA LYS A 167 8.52 -19.01 -14.90
C LYS A 167 7.67 -17.74 -14.79
N PRO A 168 6.84 -17.42 -15.81
CA PRO A 168 5.98 -16.26 -15.78
C PRO A 168 5.01 -16.36 -14.61
N THR A 169 4.89 -15.27 -13.89
CA THR A 169 3.99 -15.16 -12.75
C THR A 169 2.54 -15.01 -13.20
N SER A 170 1.60 -15.26 -12.28
CA SER A 170 0.18 -15.27 -12.61
C SER A 170 -0.30 -13.88 -13.03
N SER A 171 -0.45 -13.66 -14.33
CA SER A 171 -0.92 -12.39 -14.92
C SER A 171 -2.29 -11.97 -14.36
N SER A 172 -3.12 -12.93 -13.94
CA SER A 172 -4.42 -12.63 -13.34
C SER A 172 -4.31 -12.06 -11.92
N LEU A 173 -3.37 -12.55 -11.11
CA LEU A 173 -3.17 -12.01 -9.76
C LEU A 173 -2.60 -10.59 -9.80
N ILE A 174 -1.74 -10.29 -10.78
CA ILE A 174 -1.23 -8.94 -11.02
C ILE A 174 -2.39 -7.98 -11.33
N GLY A 175 -3.33 -8.41 -12.18
CA GLY A 175 -4.52 -7.62 -12.50
C GLY A 175 -5.42 -7.37 -11.29
N ILE A 176 -5.70 -8.42 -10.50
CA ILE A 176 -6.49 -8.31 -9.27
C ILE A 176 -5.85 -7.31 -8.29
N ILE A 177 -4.55 -7.42 -8.02
CA ILE A 177 -3.85 -6.53 -7.08
C ILE A 177 -3.82 -5.09 -7.59
N THR A 178 -3.63 -4.90 -8.90
CA THR A 178 -3.60 -3.55 -9.50
C THR A 178 -4.95 -2.85 -9.33
N VAL A 179 -6.05 -3.56 -9.58
CA VAL A 179 -7.40 -3.02 -9.39
C VAL A 179 -7.74 -2.83 -7.92
N ALA A 180 -7.37 -3.77 -7.05
CA ALA A 180 -7.51 -3.62 -5.60
C ALA A 180 -6.80 -2.36 -5.10
N GLY A 181 -5.57 -2.12 -5.54
CA GLY A 181 -4.84 -0.92 -5.18
C GLY A 181 -5.51 0.35 -5.72
N PHE A 182 -5.95 0.36 -6.98
CA PHE A 182 -6.65 1.50 -7.57
C PHE A 182 -7.96 1.85 -6.85
N PHE A 183 -8.75 0.84 -6.44
CA PHE A 183 -9.97 1.04 -5.66
C PHE A 183 -9.70 1.49 -4.23
N ASN A 184 -8.65 0.96 -3.59
CA ASN A 184 -8.22 1.45 -2.27
C ASN A 184 -7.85 2.94 -2.36
N ARG A 185 -6.96 3.29 -3.30
CA ARG A 185 -6.56 4.66 -3.62
C ARG A 185 -6.02 4.77 -5.05
N PRO A 186 -6.47 5.74 -5.86
CA PRO A 186 -5.92 5.96 -7.19
C PRO A 186 -4.41 6.24 -7.24
N THR A 187 -3.83 6.74 -6.14
CA THR A 187 -2.38 6.94 -5.99
C THR A 187 -1.57 5.65 -6.11
N PHE A 188 -2.17 4.48 -5.87
CA PHE A 188 -1.51 3.19 -6.00
C PHE A 188 -0.90 2.96 -7.38
N LEU A 189 -1.49 3.51 -8.44
CA LEU A 189 -0.98 3.37 -9.80
C LEU A 189 0.44 3.94 -9.96
N ALA A 190 0.82 4.94 -9.16
CA ALA A 190 2.19 5.47 -9.15
C ALA A 190 3.20 4.41 -8.68
N PHE A 191 2.82 3.60 -7.68
CA PHE A 191 3.64 2.48 -7.19
C PHE A 191 3.60 1.29 -8.15
N ALA A 192 2.46 1.01 -8.76
CA ALA A 192 2.28 -0.13 -9.65
C ALA A 192 2.98 0.02 -11.00
N LEU A 193 3.14 1.25 -11.49
CA LEU A 193 3.65 1.55 -12.84
C LEU A 193 4.99 0.85 -13.14
N MET A 194 6.00 1.03 -12.29
CA MET A 194 7.33 0.47 -12.56
C MET A 194 7.39 -1.06 -12.44
N PRO A 195 6.81 -1.71 -11.41
CA PRO A 195 6.68 -3.17 -11.38
C PRO A 195 5.94 -3.74 -12.60
N LEU A 196 4.85 -3.12 -13.04
CA LEU A 196 4.09 -3.59 -14.21
C LEU A 196 4.91 -3.49 -15.50
N LEU A 197 5.64 -2.38 -15.69
CA LEU A 197 6.56 -2.24 -16.82
C LEU A 197 7.71 -3.25 -16.75
N TYR A 198 8.28 -3.48 -15.58
CA TYR A 198 9.32 -4.49 -15.40
C TYR A 198 8.80 -5.89 -15.74
N TRP A 199 7.61 -6.26 -15.29
CA TRP A 199 6.95 -7.52 -15.67
C TRP A 199 6.69 -7.60 -17.18
N ALA A 200 6.21 -6.52 -17.81
CA ALA A 200 5.98 -6.47 -19.25
C ALA A 200 7.28 -6.65 -20.04
N VAL A 201 8.37 -6.00 -19.63
CA VAL A 201 9.70 -6.15 -20.25
C VAL A 201 10.22 -7.57 -20.09
N LEU A 202 10.08 -8.20 -18.92
CA LEU A 202 10.50 -9.59 -18.72
C LEU A 202 9.76 -10.55 -19.66
N ASN A 203 8.45 -10.39 -19.82
CA ASN A 203 7.67 -11.24 -20.72
C ASN A 203 7.92 -10.96 -22.21
N ALA A 204 8.31 -9.73 -22.56
CA ALA A 204 8.66 -9.38 -23.94
C ALA A 204 10.07 -9.86 -24.33
N THR A 205 10.98 -9.96 -23.35
CA THR A 205 12.39 -10.33 -23.57
C THR A 205 12.65 -11.83 -23.46
N SER A 206 11.81 -12.56 -22.70
CA SER A 206 11.73 -14.02 -22.83
C SER A 206 11.37 -14.36 -24.27
N GLN A 207 12.02 -15.37 -24.88
CA GLN A 207 11.87 -15.83 -26.27
C GLN A 207 10.46 -16.41 -26.58
N HIS A 208 9.41 -15.78 -26.07
CA HIS A 208 8.04 -16.20 -26.20
C HIS A 208 7.44 -15.63 -27.50
N SER A 209 6.69 -16.47 -28.21
CA SER A 209 5.90 -16.04 -29.36
C SER A 209 4.99 -14.85 -29.00
N ILE A 210 4.75 -13.95 -29.96
CA ILE A 210 3.78 -12.83 -29.84
C ILE A 210 2.43 -13.34 -29.30
N LYS A 211 2.03 -14.57 -29.67
CA LYS A 211 0.82 -15.23 -29.18
C LYS A 211 0.81 -15.41 -27.65
N THR A 212 1.95 -15.73 -27.05
CA THR A 212 2.11 -15.90 -25.60
C THR A 212 2.01 -14.55 -24.88
N ILE A 213 2.66 -13.51 -25.42
CA ILE A 213 2.55 -12.14 -24.88
C ILE A 213 1.09 -11.68 -24.93
N ALA A 214 0.41 -11.86 -26.06
CA ALA A 214 -1.01 -11.54 -26.21
C ALA A 214 -1.89 -12.30 -25.21
N LYS A 215 -1.61 -13.58 -24.96
CA LYS A 215 -2.32 -14.39 -23.95
C LYS A 215 -2.13 -13.85 -22.53
N HIS A 216 -0.92 -13.45 -22.16
CA HIS A 216 -0.65 -12.84 -20.84
C HIS A 216 -1.35 -11.50 -20.68
N LEU A 217 -1.33 -10.66 -21.72
CA LEU A 217 -2.05 -9.38 -21.72
C LEU A 217 -3.57 -9.59 -21.64
N LEU A 218 -4.12 -10.52 -22.42
CA LEU A 218 -5.56 -10.83 -22.37
C LEU A 218 -5.97 -11.34 -20.99
N LYS A 219 -5.17 -12.21 -20.36
CA LYS A 219 -5.42 -12.69 -19.00
C LYS A 219 -5.32 -11.57 -17.96
N LEU A 220 -4.41 -10.63 -18.13
CA LEU A 220 -4.30 -9.44 -17.28
C LEU A 220 -5.58 -8.59 -17.43
N VAL A 221 -5.94 -8.21 -18.66
CA VAL A 221 -7.09 -7.35 -18.97
C VAL A 221 -8.41 -7.98 -18.48
N SER A 222 -8.61 -9.28 -18.71
CA SER A 222 -9.81 -9.97 -18.26
C SER A 222 -9.92 -10.01 -16.73
N SER A 223 -8.80 -10.26 -16.04
CA SER A 223 -8.77 -10.25 -14.58
C SER A 223 -8.98 -8.85 -14.00
N THR A 224 -8.44 -7.80 -14.63
CA THR A 224 -8.66 -6.42 -14.19
C THR A 224 -10.11 -6.02 -14.39
N ALA A 225 -10.71 -6.34 -15.54
CA ALA A 225 -12.10 -6.02 -15.83
C ALA A 225 -13.04 -6.73 -14.84
N PHE A 226 -12.84 -8.03 -14.62
CA PHE A 226 -13.65 -8.82 -13.69
C PHE A 226 -13.57 -8.27 -12.25
N THR A 227 -12.37 -7.95 -11.77
CA THR A 227 -12.18 -7.40 -10.42
C THR A 227 -12.82 -6.01 -10.28
N ALA A 228 -12.70 -5.17 -11.31
CA ALA A 228 -13.27 -3.82 -11.30
C ALA A 228 -14.81 -3.86 -11.28
N ILE A 229 -15.42 -4.81 -12.00
CA ILE A 229 -16.87 -5.05 -11.96
C ILE A 229 -17.30 -5.45 -10.56
N ILE A 230 -16.58 -6.37 -9.90
CA ILE A 230 -16.90 -6.79 -8.52
C ILE A 230 -16.87 -5.62 -7.55
N PHE A 231 -15.83 -4.80 -7.56
CA PHE A 231 -15.76 -3.66 -6.64
C PHE A 231 -16.77 -2.57 -6.97
N THR A 232 -17.01 -2.29 -8.25
CA THR A 232 -18.05 -1.34 -8.68
C THR A 232 -19.42 -1.81 -8.23
N ALA A 233 -19.73 -3.11 -8.37
CA ALA A 233 -20.98 -3.69 -7.91
C ALA A 233 -21.11 -3.61 -6.38
N ALA A 234 -20.05 -3.93 -5.63
CA ALA A 234 -20.04 -3.84 -4.17
C ALA A 234 -20.28 -2.40 -3.69
N ASP A 235 -19.59 -1.42 -4.26
CA ASP A 235 -19.78 -0.01 -3.93
C ASP A 235 -21.19 0.47 -4.30
N THR A 236 -21.67 0.11 -5.51
CA THR A 236 -23.02 0.51 -5.96
C THR A 236 -24.10 -0.05 -5.05
N LEU A 237 -23.99 -1.31 -4.63
CA LEU A 237 -24.93 -1.92 -3.69
C LEU A 237 -24.90 -1.22 -2.33
N TYR A 238 -23.72 -0.86 -1.82
CA TYR A 238 -23.58 -0.18 -0.55
C TYR A 238 -24.21 1.22 -0.58
N PHE A 239 -23.83 2.07 -1.55
CA PHE A 239 -24.33 3.44 -1.61
C PHE A 239 -25.82 3.53 -1.96
N THR A 240 -26.35 2.57 -2.73
CA THR A 240 -27.80 2.48 -2.97
C THR A 240 -28.56 2.06 -1.72
N SER A 241 -28.05 1.09 -0.94
CA SER A 241 -28.68 0.67 0.32
C SER A 241 -28.73 1.76 1.40
N ILE A 242 -27.76 2.69 1.39
CA ILE A 242 -27.70 3.80 2.33
C ILE A 242 -28.54 5.00 1.84
N GLY A 243 -28.49 5.30 0.54
CA GLY A 243 -29.16 6.47 -0.03
C GLY A 243 -30.65 6.31 -0.29
N SER A 244 -31.17 5.09 -0.24
CA SER A 244 -32.59 4.80 -0.38
C SER A 244 -32.99 3.81 0.69
N GLU A 245 -34.18 3.93 1.27
CA GLU A 245 -34.76 2.95 2.21
C GLU A 245 -35.08 1.60 1.51
N ILE A 246 -34.17 1.08 0.69
CA ILE A 246 -34.25 -0.24 0.08
C ILE A 246 -33.82 -1.23 1.15
N SER A 247 -34.78 -1.55 2.03
CA SER A 247 -34.69 -2.76 2.85
C SER A 247 -34.53 -3.98 1.94
N LEU A 248 -33.79 -5.00 2.40
CA LEU A 248 -33.66 -6.32 1.76
C LEU A 248 -35.03 -6.95 1.38
N TYR A 249 -36.11 -6.46 2.00
CA TYR A 249 -37.50 -6.79 1.74
C TYR A 249 -38.03 -6.29 0.38
N SER A 250 -37.58 -5.13 -0.10
CA SER A 250 -37.96 -4.57 -1.41
C SER A 250 -37.34 -5.34 -2.58
N ILE A 251 -36.13 -5.87 -2.40
CA ILE A 251 -35.41 -6.68 -3.41
C ILE A 251 -36.15 -7.99 -3.70
N LYS A 252 -36.79 -8.58 -2.69
CA LYS A 252 -37.55 -9.82 -2.83
C LYS A 252 -38.90 -9.61 -3.52
N LYS A 253 -39.42 -8.38 -3.51
CA LYS A 253 -40.76 -8.02 -3.99
C LYS A 253 -40.76 -7.49 -5.44
N ASN A 254 -39.71 -6.79 -5.84
CA ASN A 254 -39.54 -6.25 -7.19
C ASN A 254 -38.50 -7.11 -7.92
N GLY A 255 -38.93 -8.02 -8.80
CA GLY A 255 -38.07 -9.06 -9.38
C GLY A 255 -36.70 -8.59 -9.90
N LEU A 256 -35.75 -9.54 -9.96
CA LEU A 256 -34.31 -9.35 -10.21
C LEU A 256 -33.95 -8.42 -11.39
N LEU A 257 -34.78 -8.38 -12.43
CA LEU A 257 -34.59 -7.55 -13.62
C LEU A 257 -34.82 -6.05 -13.35
N SER A 258 -35.78 -5.71 -12.48
CA SER A 258 -36.08 -4.33 -12.09
C SER A 258 -34.99 -3.74 -11.17
N THR A 259 -34.44 -4.56 -10.28
CA THR A 259 -33.27 -4.20 -9.46
C THR A 259 -32.02 -3.98 -10.31
N ILE A 260 -31.79 -4.79 -11.35
CA ILE A 260 -30.65 -4.57 -12.26
C ILE A 260 -30.80 -3.26 -13.03
N ALA A 261 -32.01 -2.93 -13.51
CA ALA A 261 -32.26 -1.68 -14.22
C ALA A 261 -32.01 -0.45 -13.33
N GLN A 262 -32.42 -0.51 -12.06
CA GLN A 262 -32.23 0.58 -11.09
C GLN A 262 -30.76 0.72 -10.65
N ILE A 263 -30.04 -0.40 -10.48
CA ILE A 263 -28.58 -0.41 -10.22
C ILE A 263 -27.83 0.21 -11.41
N ASN A 264 -28.25 -0.07 -12.64
CA ASN A 264 -27.59 0.46 -13.84
C ASN A 264 -27.71 1.99 -13.99
N GLN A 265 -28.75 2.60 -13.40
CA GLN A 265 -28.91 4.06 -13.40
C GLN A 265 -28.02 4.76 -12.35
N ASN A 266 -27.62 4.05 -11.30
CA ASN A 266 -26.89 4.61 -10.15
C ASN A 266 -25.49 3.98 -9.98
N VAL A 267 -24.84 3.58 -11.08
CA VAL A 267 -23.51 2.95 -11.01
C VAL A 267 -22.49 3.91 -10.38
N THR A 268 -21.99 3.54 -9.20
CA THR A 268 -20.97 4.33 -8.50
C THR A 268 -19.59 3.73 -8.73
N VAL A 269 -18.74 4.45 -9.46
CA VAL A 269 -17.33 4.08 -9.62
C VAL A 269 -16.47 4.98 -8.74
N THR A 270 -16.21 4.53 -7.50
CA THR A 270 -15.57 5.35 -6.46
C THR A 270 -14.21 5.92 -6.86
N PRO A 271 -13.31 5.23 -7.60
CA PRO A 271 -12.02 5.81 -7.98
C PRO A 271 -12.16 6.99 -8.95
N PHE A 272 -13.14 6.96 -9.87
CA PHE A 272 -13.37 8.08 -10.78
C PHE A 272 -13.97 9.28 -10.05
N ASN A 273 -14.88 9.04 -9.09
CA ASN A 273 -15.41 10.10 -8.23
C ASN A 273 -14.31 10.73 -7.38
N PHE A 274 -13.41 9.91 -6.81
CA PHE A 274 -12.23 10.37 -6.10
C PHE A 274 -11.35 11.27 -6.98
N LEU A 275 -11.04 10.83 -8.20
CA LEU A 275 -10.23 11.62 -9.14
C LEU A 275 -10.94 12.93 -9.50
N ARG A 276 -12.24 12.89 -9.81
CA ARG A 276 -13.04 14.08 -10.12
C ARG A 276 -13.04 15.09 -8.97
N TYR A 277 -13.16 14.62 -7.73
CA TYR A 277 -13.10 15.46 -6.54
C TYR A 277 -11.72 16.10 -6.35
N ASN A 278 -10.65 15.30 -6.45
CA ASN A 278 -9.27 15.70 -6.18
C ASN A 278 -8.57 16.41 -7.35
N LEU A 279 -9.20 16.51 -8.53
CA LEU A 279 -8.73 17.32 -9.65
C LEU A 279 -9.39 18.71 -9.68
N ASN A 280 -10.45 18.94 -8.91
CA ASN A 280 -11.15 20.22 -8.86
C ASN A 280 -10.40 21.24 -8.00
N LEU A 281 -9.81 22.27 -8.63
CA LEU A 281 -9.00 23.31 -8.00
C LEU A 281 -9.66 23.97 -6.78
N HIS A 282 -10.99 24.13 -6.76
CA HIS A 282 -11.70 24.72 -5.61
C HIS A 282 -11.67 23.84 -4.37
N ASN A 283 -11.72 22.51 -4.55
CA ASN A 283 -11.59 21.55 -3.44
C ASN A 283 -10.15 21.48 -2.94
N LEU A 284 -9.15 21.56 -3.84
CA LEU A 284 -7.74 21.57 -3.43
C LEU A 284 -7.38 22.81 -2.62
N ALA A 285 -8.03 23.96 -2.85
CA ALA A 285 -7.79 25.18 -2.08
C ALA A 285 -8.16 25.05 -0.60
N GLN A 286 -9.05 24.10 -0.25
CA GLN A 286 -9.39 23.77 1.13
C GLN A 286 -8.37 22.83 1.79
N HIS A 287 -7.49 22.22 1.00
CA HIS A 287 -6.41 21.36 1.47
C HIS A 287 -5.09 22.14 1.50
N GLY A 288 -4.24 21.85 2.48
CA GLY A 288 -2.95 22.52 2.62
C GLY A 288 -2.11 22.41 1.35
N ILE A 289 -1.58 23.54 0.88
CA ILE A 289 -0.70 23.57 -0.28
C ILE A 289 0.73 23.40 0.20
N HIS A 290 1.40 22.36 -0.27
CA HIS A 290 2.82 22.13 0.00
C HIS A 290 3.67 22.39 -1.24
N PRO A 291 4.92 22.86 -1.07
CA PRO A 291 5.88 22.90 -2.16
C PRO A 291 6.06 21.51 -2.81
N ARG A 292 6.21 21.47 -4.13
CA ARG A 292 6.29 20.19 -4.87
C ARG A 292 7.45 19.28 -4.44
N PHE A 293 8.49 19.84 -3.83
CA PHE A 293 9.66 19.11 -3.37
C PHE A 293 9.52 18.55 -1.94
N THR A 294 8.42 18.82 -1.22
CA THR A 294 8.24 18.41 0.18
C THR A 294 8.35 16.90 0.35
N HIS A 295 7.78 16.11 -0.55
CA HIS A 295 7.91 14.65 -0.54
C HIS A 295 9.37 14.19 -0.60
N PHE A 296 10.17 14.82 -1.47
CA PHE A 296 11.58 14.47 -1.65
C PHE A 296 12.45 14.98 -0.50
N ALA A 297 12.41 16.28 -0.21
CA ALA A 297 13.36 16.92 0.68
C ALA A 297 13.02 16.77 2.17
N VAL A 298 11.73 16.69 2.51
CA VAL A 298 11.26 16.67 3.91
C VAL A 298 10.74 15.29 4.27
N ASN A 299 9.69 14.82 3.59
CA ASN A 299 9.00 13.59 3.99
C ASN A 299 9.88 12.34 3.81
N GLY A 300 10.68 12.27 2.74
CA GLY A 300 11.63 11.17 2.53
C GLY A 300 12.69 11.07 3.63
N ILE A 301 13.26 12.21 4.05
CA ILE A 301 14.21 12.27 5.17
C ILE A 301 13.51 11.95 6.49
N MET A 302 12.31 12.49 6.70
CA MET A 302 11.57 12.27 7.92
C MET A 302 11.19 10.81 8.15
N LEU A 303 10.82 10.08 7.09
CA LEU A 303 10.42 8.67 7.20
C LEU A 303 11.60 7.71 7.22
N PHE A 304 12.62 7.96 6.41
CA PHE A 304 13.66 6.96 6.18
C PHE A 304 15.06 7.41 6.61
N GLY A 305 15.23 8.68 7.01
CA GLY A 305 16.46 9.23 7.54
C GLY A 305 17.65 8.99 6.62
N ILE A 306 18.72 8.42 7.19
CA ILE A 306 19.95 8.12 6.45
C ILE A 306 19.73 7.13 5.30
N LEU A 307 18.71 6.26 5.35
CA LEU A 307 18.41 5.35 4.25
C LEU A 307 18.00 6.12 3.00
N HIS A 308 17.20 7.20 3.15
CA HIS A 308 16.83 8.07 2.04
C HIS A 308 18.07 8.73 1.41
N ILE A 309 18.95 9.29 2.24
CA ILE A 309 20.18 9.94 1.81
C ILE A 309 21.08 8.95 1.06
N LEU A 310 21.21 7.72 1.56
CA LEU A 310 21.96 6.67 0.88
C LEU A 310 21.33 6.33 -0.48
N ALA A 311 20.00 6.22 -0.58
CA ALA A 311 19.32 5.98 -1.86
C ALA A 311 19.57 7.12 -2.86
N ILE A 312 19.53 8.38 -2.43
CA ILE A 312 19.90 9.54 -3.25
C ILE A 312 21.36 9.41 -3.72
N SER A 313 22.28 9.09 -2.81
CA SER A 313 23.71 8.95 -3.17
C SER A 313 23.96 7.87 -4.22
N VAL A 314 23.20 6.77 -4.16
CA VAL A 314 23.28 5.66 -5.11
C VAL A 314 22.63 6.07 -6.43
N GLY A 315 21.47 6.73 -6.39
CA GLY A 315 20.80 7.28 -7.56
C GLY A 315 21.67 8.27 -8.33
N LEU A 316 22.32 9.22 -7.65
CA LEU A 316 23.22 10.18 -8.27
C LEU A 316 24.45 9.52 -8.91
N LYS A 317 25.04 8.50 -8.27
CA LYS A 317 26.14 7.72 -8.85
C LYS A 317 25.71 7.01 -10.13
N MET A 318 24.54 6.38 -10.11
CA MET A 318 23.99 5.69 -11.29
C MET A 318 23.64 6.66 -12.41
N LEU A 319 23.09 7.84 -12.08
CA LEU A 319 22.78 8.87 -13.06
C LEU A 319 24.06 9.38 -13.75
N LYS A 320 25.12 9.67 -12.99
CA LYS A 320 26.43 10.07 -13.54
C LYS A 320 26.99 9.02 -14.49
N LEU A 321 26.94 7.74 -14.10
CA LEU A 321 27.39 6.64 -14.93
C LEU A 321 26.59 6.53 -16.24
N ASN A 322 25.26 6.65 -16.17
CA ASN A 322 24.39 6.58 -17.34
C ASN A 322 24.57 7.77 -18.28
N ILE A 323 24.78 8.99 -17.75
CA ILE A 323 25.07 10.18 -18.57
C ILE A 323 26.41 10.01 -19.29
N HIS A 324 27.44 9.52 -18.60
CA HIS A 324 28.73 9.24 -19.22
C HIS A 324 28.62 8.17 -20.30
N LEU A 325 27.87 7.10 -20.04
CA LEU A 325 27.62 6.04 -21.03
C LEU A 325 26.87 6.58 -22.26
N LEU A 326 25.83 7.40 -22.05
CA LEU A 326 25.07 8.02 -23.13
C LEU A 326 25.93 8.99 -23.94
N SER A 327 26.77 9.79 -23.27
CA SER A 327 27.73 10.68 -23.92
C SER A 327 28.76 9.90 -24.74
N TRP A 328 29.22 8.76 -24.24
CA TRP A 328 30.15 7.88 -24.95
C TRP A 328 29.50 7.24 -26.18
N ILE A 329 28.27 6.72 -26.07
CA ILE A 329 27.48 6.19 -27.21
C ILE A 329 27.19 7.27 -28.24
N ARG A 330 26.91 8.51 -27.81
CA ARG A 330 26.70 9.63 -28.72
C ARG A 330 27.96 10.01 -29.49
N LEU A 331 29.13 9.79 -28.90
CA LEU A 331 30.43 10.08 -29.52
C LEU A 331 30.92 8.95 -30.42
N HIS A 332 30.50 7.71 -30.18
CA HIS A 332 30.89 6.54 -30.98
C HIS A 332 29.62 5.90 -31.54
N ASN A 333 29.41 6.02 -32.87
CA ASN A 333 28.29 5.49 -33.67
C ASN A 333 28.16 3.94 -33.66
N HIS A 334 28.38 3.30 -32.52
CA HIS A 334 28.14 1.88 -32.32
C HIS A 334 26.74 1.67 -31.75
N ARG A 335 26.01 0.72 -32.36
CA ARG A 335 24.73 0.25 -31.84
C ARG A 335 24.94 -0.22 -30.39
N PRO A 336 24.14 0.27 -29.42
CA PRO A 336 24.25 -0.22 -28.07
C PRO A 336 23.94 -1.73 -28.06
N PRO A 337 24.63 -2.55 -27.25
CA PRO A 337 24.13 -3.88 -26.93
C PRO A 337 22.74 -3.68 -26.33
N THR A 338 21.74 -4.09 -27.09
CA THR A 338 20.33 -3.82 -26.92
C THR A 338 19.86 -4.22 -25.52
N MET A 339 19.32 -3.27 -24.76
CA MET A 339 18.36 -3.47 -23.65
C MET A 339 18.74 -4.37 -22.45
N LEU A 340 19.98 -4.85 -22.31
CA LEU A 340 20.41 -5.73 -21.22
C LEU A 340 21.09 -5.00 -20.04
N VAL A 341 20.91 -3.68 -19.89
CA VAL A 341 21.40 -2.94 -18.70
C VAL A 341 20.31 -2.80 -17.63
N LEU A 342 19.04 -3.09 -17.97
CA LEU A 342 17.93 -3.17 -17.02
C LEU A 342 17.95 -4.45 -16.17
N ALA A 343 18.92 -5.35 -16.42
CA ALA A 343 19.00 -6.70 -15.85
C ALA A 343 20.02 -6.88 -14.71
N LYS A 344 20.54 -5.80 -14.11
CA LYS A 344 21.22 -5.86 -12.81
C LYS A 344 20.36 -5.11 -11.80
N GLY A 345 20.10 -5.67 -10.61
CA GLY A 345 18.94 -5.29 -9.80
C GLY A 345 18.85 -3.87 -9.21
N LYS A 346 19.96 -3.14 -9.06
CA LYS A 346 19.99 -1.81 -8.40
C LYS A 346 19.26 -0.65 -9.12
N PRO A 347 19.38 -0.42 -10.45
CA PRO A 347 18.61 0.59 -11.18
C PRO A 347 17.11 0.31 -11.15
N THR A 348 16.67 -0.95 -11.20
CA THR A 348 15.23 -1.29 -11.12
C THR A 348 14.64 -0.94 -9.75
N LEU A 349 15.34 -1.25 -8.65
CA LEU A 349 14.91 -0.84 -7.31
C LEU A 349 14.91 0.69 -7.13
N LEU A 350 15.86 1.39 -7.75
CA LEU A 350 15.86 2.86 -7.77
C LEU A 350 14.64 3.41 -8.51
N LEU A 351 14.23 2.79 -9.62
CA LEU A 351 13.01 3.17 -10.33
C LEU A 351 11.76 2.90 -9.48
N PHE A 352 11.69 1.74 -8.81
CA PHE A 352 10.61 1.39 -7.88
C PHE A 352 10.52 2.34 -6.68
N TYR A 353 11.61 3.06 -6.37
CA TYR A 353 11.66 4.04 -5.29
C TYR A 353 11.36 5.47 -5.78
N PHE A 354 12.11 5.97 -6.76
CA PHE A 354 12.09 7.39 -7.15
C PHE A 354 10.92 7.76 -8.07
N VAL A 355 10.43 6.84 -8.91
CA VAL A 355 9.30 7.15 -9.80
C VAL A 355 8.01 7.38 -9.02
N PRO A 356 7.54 6.47 -8.15
CA PRO A 356 6.37 6.76 -7.32
C PRO A 356 6.54 8.01 -6.46
N LEU A 357 7.73 8.24 -5.90
CA LEU A 357 8.04 9.47 -5.16
C LEU A 357 7.81 10.72 -6.02
N ALA A 358 8.35 10.74 -7.25
CA ALA A 358 8.20 11.86 -8.17
C ALA A 358 6.73 12.07 -8.59
N PHE A 359 6.00 11.00 -8.90
CA PHE A 359 4.57 11.09 -9.24
C PHE A 359 3.74 11.64 -8.07
N LEU A 360 3.98 11.16 -6.86
CA LEU A 360 3.28 11.66 -5.67
C LEU A 360 3.64 13.12 -5.34
N SER A 361 4.83 13.56 -5.74
CA SER A 361 5.29 14.96 -5.61
C SER A 361 4.58 15.93 -6.56
N LEU A 362 3.81 15.43 -7.53
CA LEU A 362 3.00 16.27 -8.43
C LEU A 362 1.70 16.76 -7.76
N PHE A 363 1.23 16.06 -6.73
CA PHE A 363 0.04 16.47 -5.98
C PHE A 363 0.38 17.60 -5.00
N ASN A 364 -0.57 18.52 -4.80
CA ASN A 364 -0.42 19.67 -3.91
C ASN A 364 -0.39 19.25 -2.43
N HIS A 365 -1.16 18.22 -2.07
CA HIS A 365 -1.21 17.70 -0.71
C HIS A 365 -0.12 16.63 -0.50
N GLN A 366 0.84 16.90 0.37
CA GLN A 366 2.05 16.08 0.52
C GLN A 366 2.29 15.66 1.97
N GLU A 367 1.57 14.63 2.39
CA GLU A 367 1.75 14.04 3.71
C GLU A 367 2.80 12.90 3.70
N PRO A 368 3.54 12.73 4.81
CA PRO A 368 4.57 11.69 4.91
C PRO A 368 4.00 10.29 4.70
N ARG A 369 2.79 10.02 5.21
CA ARG A 369 2.17 8.69 5.10
C ARG A 369 1.97 8.22 3.66
N PHE A 370 1.96 9.11 2.65
CA PHE A 370 1.90 8.69 1.25
C PHE A 370 3.14 7.94 0.79
N LEU A 371 4.30 8.15 1.41
CA LEU A 371 5.55 7.54 0.99
C LEU A 371 5.87 6.21 1.67
N ILE A 372 5.08 5.76 2.67
CA ILE A 372 5.38 4.53 3.42
C ILE A 372 5.58 3.28 2.54
N PRO A 373 4.89 3.09 1.39
CA PRO A 373 5.15 1.93 0.51
C PRO A 373 6.60 1.84 0.01
N LEU A 374 7.33 2.96 -0.01
CA LEU A 374 8.71 3.03 -0.48
C LEU A 374 9.71 2.35 0.47
N ILE A 375 9.31 1.98 1.70
CA ILE A 375 10.20 1.29 2.65
C ILE A 375 10.74 -0.02 2.07
N LEU A 376 9.92 -0.77 1.31
CA LEU A 376 10.30 -2.07 0.79
C LEU A 376 11.41 -2.00 -0.28
N PRO A 377 11.27 -1.25 -1.39
CA PRO A 377 12.36 -1.11 -2.36
C PRO A 377 13.59 -0.45 -1.74
N LEU A 378 13.42 0.42 -0.74
CA LEU A 378 14.53 1.06 -0.04
C LEU A 378 15.37 0.07 0.78
N VAL A 379 14.72 -0.78 1.58
CA VAL A 379 15.41 -1.82 2.36
C VAL A 379 16.18 -2.77 1.44
N LEU A 380 15.56 -3.20 0.34
CA LEU A 380 16.19 -4.09 -0.65
C LEU A 380 17.39 -3.41 -1.35
N LEU A 381 17.33 -2.11 -1.60
CA LEU A 381 18.40 -1.35 -2.26
C LEU A 381 19.64 -1.16 -1.37
N ILE A 382 19.43 -0.91 -0.08
CA ILE A 382 20.49 -0.49 0.85
C ILE A 382 21.20 -1.67 1.52
N THR A 383 20.48 -2.76 1.80
CA THR A 383 21.03 -3.94 2.51
C THR A 383 22.30 -4.53 1.88
N PRO A 384 22.42 -4.68 0.54
CA PRO A 384 23.62 -5.26 -0.08
C PRO A 384 24.92 -4.47 0.12
N GLN A 385 24.88 -3.24 0.63
CA GLN A 385 26.02 -2.31 0.52
C GLN A 385 27.05 -2.42 1.66
N ASN A 386 26.89 -3.25 2.70
CA ASN A 386 27.68 -3.23 3.96
C ASN A 386 27.80 -1.85 4.65
N ARG A 387 27.30 -0.78 4.03
CA ARG A 387 27.27 0.60 4.52
C ARG A 387 26.33 0.75 5.70
N THR A 388 25.32 -0.11 5.81
CA THR A 388 24.39 -0.14 6.94
C THR A 388 25.11 -0.39 8.27
N LEU A 389 26.21 -1.15 8.30
CA LEU A 389 26.99 -1.36 9.51
C LEU A 389 27.59 -0.06 10.06
N LYS A 390 28.10 0.82 9.19
CA LYS A 390 28.70 2.09 9.61
C LYS A 390 27.68 3.04 10.23
N TRP A 391 26.46 3.05 9.69
CA TRP A 391 25.39 3.95 10.12
C TRP A 391 24.42 3.32 11.12
N LYS A 392 24.69 2.09 11.57
CA LYS A 392 23.82 1.32 12.48
C LYS A 392 23.37 2.10 13.73
N PRO A 393 24.26 2.75 14.52
CA PRO A 393 23.82 3.48 15.71
C PRO A 393 22.88 4.64 15.37
N ILE A 394 23.18 5.36 14.28
CA ILE A 394 22.35 6.49 13.81
C ILE A 394 20.99 5.98 13.33
N ILE A 395 20.94 4.86 12.61
CA ILE A 395 19.68 4.22 12.19
C ILE A 395 18.85 3.82 13.41
N ILE A 396 19.45 3.24 14.44
CA ILE A 396 18.74 2.83 15.66
C ILE A 396 18.17 4.04 16.38
N ILE A 397 18.99 5.06 16.65
CA ILE A 397 18.56 6.28 17.34
C ILE A 397 17.43 6.97 16.55
N PHE A 398 17.59 7.12 15.24
CA PHE A 398 16.57 7.71 14.36
C PHE A 398 15.22 6.97 14.46
N ASN A 399 15.23 5.64 14.42
CA ASN A 399 14.01 4.86 14.51
C ASN A 399 13.39 4.86 15.91
N VAL A 400 14.19 4.86 16.98
CA VAL A 400 13.68 4.99 18.34
C VAL A 400 13.00 6.35 18.53
N LEU A 401 13.65 7.43 18.11
CA LEU A 401 13.08 8.79 18.18
C LEU A 401 11.83 8.91 17.30
N GLY A 402 11.85 8.37 16.08
CA GLY A 402 10.70 8.33 15.18
C GLY A 402 9.52 7.55 15.78
N ALA A 403 9.80 6.40 16.41
CA ALA A 403 8.80 5.60 17.10
C ALA A 403 8.19 6.34 18.30
N LEU A 404 9.00 7.02 19.11
CA LEU A 404 8.50 7.83 20.23
C LEU A 404 7.65 9.02 19.76
N LEU A 405 8.13 9.75 18.75
CA LEU A 405 7.44 10.95 18.26
C LEU A 405 6.14 10.60 17.54
N PHE A 406 6.17 9.72 16.54
CA PHE A 406 4.99 9.37 15.75
C PHE A 406 4.10 8.31 16.42
N GLY A 407 4.69 7.43 17.22
CA GLY A 407 4.00 6.38 17.96
C GLY A 407 3.32 6.91 19.21
N CYS A 408 4.05 7.61 20.07
CA CYS A 408 3.56 8.02 21.40
C CYS A 408 3.09 9.49 21.43
N LEU A 409 3.94 10.45 21.06
CA LEU A 409 3.64 11.88 21.28
C LEU A 409 2.55 12.42 20.35
N HIS A 410 2.66 12.15 19.04
CA HIS A 410 1.66 12.58 18.07
C HIS A 410 0.29 11.90 18.30
N GLN A 411 0.25 10.72 18.93
CA GLN A 411 -1.01 10.06 19.28
C GLN A 411 -1.54 10.52 20.63
N GLY A 412 -0.66 10.67 21.62
CA GLY A 412 -0.99 11.11 22.97
C GLY A 412 -1.52 12.54 23.02
N GLY A 413 -1.19 13.39 22.05
CA GLY A 413 -1.76 14.74 21.93
C GLY A 413 -3.15 14.79 21.28
N LEU A 414 -3.56 13.78 20.50
CA LEU A 414 -4.87 13.76 19.81
C LEU A 414 -6.00 13.27 20.71
N ILE A 415 -5.70 12.46 21.72
CA ILE A 415 -6.71 11.87 22.61
C ILE A 415 -7.28 12.90 23.62
N PRO A 416 -6.47 13.76 24.27
CA PRO A 416 -6.96 14.79 25.18
C PRO A 416 -7.72 15.93 24.47
N CYS A 417 -7.40 16.21 23.20
CA CYS A 417 -8.10 17.24 22.43
C CYS A 417 -9.53 16.82 22.01
N LEU A 418 -9.90 15.55 22.21
CA LEU A 418 -11.24 15.02 21.95
C LEU A 418 -12.05 14.83 23.24
N SER A 419 -11.46 15.11 24.41
CA SER A 419 -12.14 15.04 25.71
C SER A 419 -12.61 16.40 26.24
N HIS A 420 -12.53 17.46 25.42
CA HIS A 420 -12.99 18.81 25.74
C HIS A 420 -14.06 19.28 24.76
#